data_AF-A0A6L2LTH7-F1
#
_entry.id   AF-A0A6L2LTH7-F1
#
_cell.length_a   1.000
_cell.length_b   1.000
_cell.length_c   1.000
_cell.angle_alpha   90.00
_cell.angle_beta   90.00
_cell.angle_gamma   90.00
#
_symmetry.space_group_name_H-M   'P 1'
#
loop_
_entity.id
_entity.type
_entity.pdbx_description
1 polymer ?
#
loop_
_entity_poly.entity_id
_entity_poly.type
_entity_poly.pdbx_seq_one_letter_code
_entity_poly.pdbx_strand_id
1 'polypeptide(L)'
;MPKVVGRKKVQIDSIQVSQLPLHRRANIRCLAKSIDIPKSTLHRRINEGDLRPHTNAIKPELTDTNKRTRLELCLSMVNPQLSNGIRTFGDMFNVIHIDEKWFYMSKESKRCYLVPGEIEPLRTLVFYLTILEPAKRYSKNRVAGTLETKPILSLTKDVTRLWLIEKVLPTIRAKWSTSHTGPIFIQQDNAKPHIAVNDNEFVEAASRDGFDIRLRFQPPNSPDLNVLDLWIFRAIQSLQEQESLRNIDELVSAVQTAFENMPSHELNNVFLTLQTCLKEIMKIHGGNNYQTPHIVKTHCSLLATNNFKRPLPPLNPKDPFLSKLASVAATAPEKLLNRPVNSDMPPYLDIFDSPTLMATPATVERSVSYNEHRPRRPPPDLPSLLLHGRIVYLGMPLVPAVTELIIAELMYLQWMDPKEPIYLYINSTGTTRDDGESVGMETEGFAIYDAMMQLKNEIHTVGVGAAIGHACLLLAAGAKGKRFMMPHAKAMIQQPRIPSSGLMTGSDVLIRAKEVIINKDTLVGLLSKHTENSVETVTQAMRRPFYMDSTKAKEFGVIDKILWRGQEKIMADAAPPEAWDKNAGIKSLDAM
;
A
#
# COMPACT_ATOMS: atom_id res chain seq x y z
N MET A 1 -20.84 34.93 -54.84
CA MET A 1 -20.84 33.75 -53.95
C MET A 1 -20.57 34.21 -52.52
N PRO A 2 -21.40 33.88 -51.52
CA PRO A 2 -21.10 34.26 -50.15
C PRO A 2 -19.88 33.48 -49.65
N LYS A 3 -18.88 34.18 -49.10
CA LYS A 3 -17.73 33.57 -48.44
C LYS A 3 -18.23 32.71 -47.29
N VAL A 4 -18.06 31.39 -47.38
CA VAL A 4 -18.30 30.46 -46.28
C VAL A 4 -17.25 30.77 -45.21
N VAL A 5 -17.63 31.56 -44.22
CA VAL A 5 -16.78 31.81 -43.05
C VAL A 5 -16.81 30.55 -42.20
N GLY A 6 -15.68 29.84 -42.15
CA GLY A 6 -15.54 28.64 -41.33
C GLY A 6 -15.93 28.88 -39.87
N ARG A 7 -16.48 27.85 -39.22
CA ARG A 7 -16.97 27.91 -37.83
C ARG A 7 -15.85 28.40 -36.90
N LYS A 8 -16.12 29.44 -36.09
CA LYS A 8 -15.13 30.04 -35.16
C LYS A 8 -14.52 28.97 -34.23
N LYS A 9 -13.22 29.10 -33.99
CA LYS A 9 -12.43 28.22 -33.11
C LYS A 9 -13.00 28.27 -31.68
N VAL A 10 -13.62 27.19 -31.20
CA VAL A 10 -14.11 27.08 -29.81
C VAL A 10 -12.90 27.06 -28.86
N GLN A 11 -12.66 28.12 -28.10
CA GLN A 11 -11.58 28.16 -27.11
C GLN A 11 -11.96 27.41 -25.85
N ILE A 12 -10.97 26.79 -25.20
CA ILE A 12 -11.13 26.16 -23.89
C ILE A 12 -10.80 27.21 -22.84
N ASP A 13 -11.69 27.38 -21.86
CA ASP A 13 -11.42 28.18 -20.68
C ASP A 13 -10.49 27.41 -19.73
N SER A 14 -9.24 27.85 -19.63
CA SER A 14 -8.23 27.24 -18.77
C SER A 14 -8.55 27.37 -17.27
N ILE A 15 -9.27 28.42 -16.88
CA ILE A 15 -9.67 28.65 -15.48
C ILE A 15 -10.73 27.61 -15.10
N GLN A 16 -11.74 27.43 -15.96
CA GLN A 16 -12.79 26.42 -15.77
C GLN A 16 -12.19 25.01 -15.64
N VAL A 17 -11.24 24.63 -16.51
CA VAL A 17 -10.59 23.31 -16.44
C VAL A 17 -9.75 23.16 -15.16
N SER A 18 -9.11 24.22 -14.69
CA SER A 18 -8.26 24.19 -13.49
C SER A 18 -9.05 23.97 -12.20
N GLN A 19 -10.26 24.56 -12.11
CA GLN A 19 -11.16 24.49 -10.95
C GLN A 19 -11.92 23.16 -10.85
N LEU A 20 -11.99 22.37 -11.93
CA LEU A 20 -12.62 21.06 -11.91
C LEU A 20 -11.80 20.06 -11.07
N PRO A 21 -12.47 19.26 -10.22
CA PRO A 21 -11.82 18.15 -9.50
C PRO A 21 -11.14 17.16 -10.46
N LEU A 22 -10.00 16.58 -10.05
CA LEU A 22 -9.20 15.69 -10.89
C LEU A 22 -10.00 14.53 -11.51
N HIS A 23 -10.91 13.92 -10.76
CA HIS A 23 -11.76 12.80 -11.25
C HIS A 23 -12.66 13.22 -12.42
N ARG A 24 -13.08 14.49 -12.50
CA ARG A 24 -13.91 15.00 -13.61
C ARG A 24 -13.12 15.34 -14.87
N ARG A 25 -11.78 15.39 -14.78
CA ARG A 25 -10.88 15.62 -15.92
C ARG A 25 -9.92 14.45 -16.22
N ALA A 26 -10.18 13.27 -15.64
CA ALA A 26 -9.34 12.08 -15.80
C ALA A 26 -9.44 11.42 -17.18
N ASN A 27 -10.56 11.58 -17.90
CA ASN A 27 -10.72 11.07 -19.25
C ASN A 27 -11.43 12.09 -20.15
N ILE A 28 -11.17 12.01 -21.46
CA ILE A 28 -11.70 12.95 -22.46
C ILE A 28 -13.24 13.02 -22.42
N ARG A 29 -13.93 11.91 -22.15
CA ARG A 29 -15.41 11.87 -22.06
C ARG A 29 -15.93 12.68 -20.87
N CYS A 30 -15.31 12.55 -19.70
CA CYS A 30 -15.70 13.26 -18.48
C CYS A 30 -15.35 14.75 -18.56
N LEU A 31 -14.16 15.07 -19.08
CA LEU A 31 -13.75 16.46 -19.26
C LEU A 31 -14.68 17.17 -20.25
N ALA A 32 -14.95 16.55 -21.41
CA ALA A 32 -15.89 17.04 -22.41
C ALA A 32 -17.27 17.36 -21.83
N LYS A 33 -17.82 16.47 -21.00
CA LYS A 33 -19.11 16.67 -20.33
C LYS A 33 -19.06 17.79 -19.28
N SER A 34 -17.94 17.96 -18.60
CA SER A 34 -17.81 18.93 -17.50
C SER A 34 -17.62 20.37 -17.97
N ILE A 35 -17.06 20.56 -19.16
CA ILE A 35 -16.86 21.89 -19.79
C ILE A 35 -17.83 22.15 -20.96
N ASP A 36 -18.78 21.24 -21.17
CA ASP A 36 -19.79 21.30 -22.24
C ASP A 36 -19.20 21.48 -23.66
N ILE A 37 -18.14 20.72 -23.98
CA ILE A 37 -17.49 20.72 -25.30
C ILE A 37 -17.54 19.32 -25.91
N PRO A 38 -17.84 19.18 -27.22
CA PRO A 38 -17.80 17.88 -27.89
C PRO A 38 -16.44 17.19 -27.80
N LYS A 39 -16.42 15.87 -27.60
CA LYS A 39 -15.18 15.06 -27.47
C LYS A 39 -14.20 15.25 -28.63
N SER A 40 -14.71 15.33 -29.86
CA SER A 40 -13.90 15.55 -31.07
C SER A 40 -13.19 16.90 -31.05
N THR A 41 -13.87 17.94 -30.54
CA THR A 41 -13.27 19.26 -30.37
C THR A 41 -12.20 19.23 -29.29
N LEU A 42 -12.48 18.62 -28.13
CA LEU A 42 -11.51 18.47 -27.04
C LEU A 42 -10.27 17.67 -27.46
N HIS A 43 -10.46 16.58 -28.23
CA HIS A 43 -9.34 15.77 -28.76
C HIS A 43 -8.45 16.59 -29.71
N ARG A 44 -9.05 17.42 -30.57
CA ARG A 44 -8.30 18.34 -31.43
C ARG A 44 -7.50 19.36 -30.61
N ARG A 45 -8.04 19.85 -29.48
CA ARG A 45 -7.35 20.80 -28.59
C ARG A 45 -6.15 20.21 -27.90
N ILE A 46 -6.24 18.94 -27.52
CA ILE A 46 -5.10 18.20 -26.97
C ILE A 46 -3.99 18.08 -28.03
N ASN A 47 -4.35 17.74 -29.27
CA ASN A 47 -3.38 17.65 -30.37
C ASN A 47 -2.76 19.00 -30.76
N GLU A 48 -3.52 20.10 -30.62
CA GLU A 48 -3.04 21.47 -30.86
C GLU A 48 -2.18 22.03 -29.71
N GLY A 49 -2.11 21.34 -28.57
CA GLY A 49 -1.32 21.75 -27.40
C GLY A 49 -2.04 22.67 -26.40
N ASP A 50 -3.31 23.00 -26.64
CA ASP A 50 -4.14 23.81 -25.73
C ASP A 50 -4.36 23.11 -24.37
N LEU A 51 -4.27 21.76 -24.34
CA LEU A 51 -4.31 20.93 -23.13
C LEU A 51 -3.28 19.80 -23.22
N ARG A 52 -2.54 19.53 -22.13
CA ARG A 52 -1.59 18.41 -22.07
C ARG A 52 -2.18 17.20 -21.32
N PRO A 53 -2.14 15.98 -21.89
CA PRO A 53 -2.38 14.78 -21.11
C PRO A 53 -1.25 14.63 -20.09
N HIS A 54 -1.59 14.18 -18.89
CA HIS A 54 -0.62 13.97 -17.83
C HIS A 54 -0.97 12.70 -17.05
N THR A 55 0.00 11.81 -16.93
CA THR A 55 -0.08 10.63 -16.09
C THR A 55 0.71 10.90 -14.81
N ASN A 56 0.09 10.68 -13.66
CA ASN A 56 0.77 10.76 -12.38
C ASN A 56 0.97 9.34 -11.85
N ALA A 57 2.23 8.94 -11.62
CA ALA A 57 2.51 7.70 -10.91
C ALA A 57 2.20 7.91 -9.42
N ILE A 58 1.59 6.90 -8.78
CA ILE A 58 1.40 6.93 -7.33
C ILE A 58 2.78 6.90 -6.68
N LYS A 59 3.04 7.87 -5.81
CA LYS A 59 4.28 7.94 -5.05
C LYS A 59 3.98 7.67 -3.58
N PRO A 60 4.92 7.03 -2.86
CA PRO A 60 4.77 6.85 -1.43
C PRO A 60 4.58 8.18 -0.71
N GLU A 61 3.73 8.20 0.30
CA GLU A 61 3.61 9.34 1.19
C GLU A 61 4.87 9.47 2.05
N LEU A 62 5.35 10.70 2.21
CA LEU A 62 6.55 11.01 2.99
C LEU A 62 6.20 11.89 4.19
N THR A 63 6.44 11.36 5.39
CA THR A 63 6.44 12.16 6.63
C THR A 63 7.63 13.12 6.63
N ASP A 64 7.59 14.16 7.46
CA ASP A 64 8.70 15.11 7.57
C ASP A 64 9.99 14.45 8.10
N THR A 65 9.84 13.37 8.89
CA THR A 65 10.97 12.52 9.30
C THR A 65 11.59 11.83 8.10
N ASN A 66 10.78 11.23 7.22
CA ASN A 66 11.27 10.58 6.00
C ASN A 66 11.99 11.59 5.09
N LYS A 67 11.43 12.79 4.92
CA LYS A 67 12.06 13.87 4.12
C LYS A 67 13.41 14.29 4.70
N ARG A 68 13.51 14.42 6.03
CA ARG A 68 14.77 14.73 6.72
C ARG A 68 15.82 13.64 6.47
N THR A 69 15.49 12.38 6.68
CA THR A 69 16.43 11.25 6.44
C THR A 69 16.88 11.19 4.99
N ARG A 70 15.99 11.48 4.03
CA ARG A 70 16.34 11.60 2.61
C ARG A 70 17.34 12.72 2.37
N LEU A 71 17.14 13.90 2.97
CA LEU A 71 18.08 15.02 2.87
C LEU A 71 19.43 14.72 3.50
N GLU A 72 19.45 14.09 4.67
CA GLU A 72 20.68 13.67 5.35
C GLU A 72 21.51 12.76 4.47
N LEU A 73 20.88 11.77 3.81
CA LEU A 73 21.56 10.93 2.83
C LEU A 73 22.07 11.73 1.63
N CYS A 74 21.26 12.64 1.07
CA CYS A 74 21.69 13.46 -0.06
C CYS A 74 22.93 14.28 0.30
N LEU A 75 22.94 14.89 1.49
CA LEU A 75 24.05 15.71 1.96
C LEU A 75 25.30 14.87 2.26
N SER A 76 25.14 13.65 2.80
CA SER A 76 26.29 12.76 3.05
C SER A 76 26.98 12.29 1.77
N MET A 77 26.30 12.36 0.62
CA MET A 77 26.87 12.00 -0.69
C MET A 77 27.56 13.18 -1.39
N VAL A 78 27.52 14.39 -0.84
CA VAL A 78 28.15 15.58 -1.41
C VAL A 78 29.55 15.76 -0.82
N ASN A 79 30.55 15.86 -1.68
CA ASN A 79 31.93 16.11 -1.26
C ASN A 79 32.08 17.50 -0.62
N PRO A 80 33.05 17.68 0.29
CA PRO A 80 33.43 18.99 0.81
C PRO A 80 33.72 19.97 -0.33
N GLN A 81 33.37 21.23 -0.12
CA GLN A 81 33.45 22.28 -1.13
C GLN A 81 34.89 22.45 -1.65
N LEU A 82 35.08 22.26 -2.96
CA LEU A 82 36.33 22.56 -3.64
C LEU A 82 36.59 24.08 -3.58
N SER A 83 37.84 24.50 -3.73
CA SER A 83 38.30 25.90 -3.65
C SER A 83 37.57 26.87 -4.59
N ASN A 84 36.85 26.36 -5.60
CA ASN A 84 36.04 27.11 -6.56
C ASN A 84 34.55 27.29 -6.16
N GLY A 85 34.15 26.81 -4.98
CA GLY A 85 32.77 26.91 -4.48
C GLY A 85 31.78 25.91 -5.08
N ILE A 86 32.22 25.04 -6.00
CA ILE A 86 31.38 24.02 -6.62
C ILE A 86 31.39 22.78 -5.73
N ARG A 87 30.20 22.31 -5.35
CA ARG A 87 30.00 21.04 -4.65
C ARG A 87 29.71 19.95 -5.68
N THR A 88 30.46 18.86 -5.62
CA THR A 88 30.28 17.67 -6.47
C THR A 88 29.81 16.50 -5.62
N PHE A 89 29.14 15.51 -6.22
CA PHE A 89 28.87 14.26 -5.52
C PHE A 89 30.14 13.41 -5.44
N GLY A 90 30.23 12.59 -4.40
CA GLY A 90 31.18 11.48 -4.35
C GLY A 90 31.01 10.54 -5.54
N ASP A 91 32.06 9.79 -5.84
CA ASP A 91 32.09 8.87 -6.99
C ASP A 91 31.15 7.66 -6.84
N MET A 92 30.74 7.34 -5.61
CA MET A 92 29.87 6.22 -5.23
C MET A 92 30.46 4.84 -5.57
N PHE A 93 31.76 4.72 -5.87
CA PHE A 93 32.39 3.45 -6.20
C PHE A 93 32.51 2.49 -5.01
N ASN A 94 32.31 2.99 -3.79
CA ASN A 94 32.31 2.19 -2.58
C ASN A 94 30.90 1.76 -2.11
N VAL A 95 29.87 1.89 -2.96
CA VAL A 95 28.48 1.55 -2.63
C VAL A 95 27.99 0.40 -3.50
N ILE A 96 27.49 -0.65 -2.86
CA ILE A 96 26.82 -1.79 -3.47
C ILE A 96 25.34 -1.69 -3.12
N HIS A 97 24.46 -1.77 -4.12
CA HIS A 97 23.02 -1.84 -3.89
C HIS A 97 22.56 -3.29 -3.98
N ILE A 98 21.77 -3.73 -3.00
CA ILE A 98 21.14 -5.05 -2.96
C ILE A 98 19.65 -4.84 -2.73
N ASP A 99 18.85 -5.55 -3.51
CA ASP A 99 17.40 -5.51 -3.43
C ASP A 99 16.84 -6.75 -4.15
N GLU A 100 15.64 -7.15 -3.78
CA GLU A 100 14.93 -8.27 -4.40
C GLU A 100 13.89 -7.77 -5.41
N LYS A 101 13.81 -8.46 -6.55
CA LYS A 101 12.78 -8.18 -7.56
C LYS A 101 12.01 -9.42 -7.94
N TRP A 102 10.69 -9.30 -7.90
CA TRP A 102 9.79 -10.28 -8.50
C TRP A 102 9.83 -10.16 -10.02
N PHE A 103 10.28 -11.22 -10.69
CA PHE A 103 10.16 -11.39 -12.12
C PHE A 103 8.95 -12.27 -12.44
N TYR A 104 8.17 -11.83 -13.42
CA TYR A 104 6.95 -12.48 -13.82
C TYR A 104 7.20 -13.23 -15.13
N MET A 105 6.79 -14.50 -15.23
CA MET A 105 6.78 -15.22 -16.52
C MET A 105 5.94 -14.49 -17.58
N SER A 106 4.96 -13.70 -17.13
CA SER A 106 4.09 -12.90 -17.98
C SER A 106 3.55 -11.67 -17.26
N LYS A 107 3.32 -10.59 -18.03
CA LYS A 107 2.46 -9.48 -17.58
C LYS A 107 1.04 -9.97 -17.33
N GLU A 108 0.40 -9.43 -16.29
CA GLU A 108 -1.03 -9.63 -15.99
C GLU A 108 -1.93 -9.27 -17.20
N SER A 109 -1.54 -8.27 -17.98
CA SER A 109 -2.18 -7.95 -19.26
C SER A 109 -1.15 -7.67 -20.35
N LYS A 110 -1.29 -8.31 -21.51
CA LYS A 110 -0.52 -8.04 -22.72
C LYS A 110 -1.49 -7.90 -23.89
N ARG A 111 -1.43 -6.77 -24.61
CA ARG A 111 -2.22 -6.60 -25.83
C ARG A 111 -1.59 -7.45 -26.94
N CYS A 112 -2.38 -8.34 -27.51
CA CYS A 112 -2.08 -9.05 -28.75
C CYS A 112 -3.19 -8.75 -29.75
N TYR A 113 -2.86 -8.83 -31.03
CA TYR A 113 -3.85 -8.80 -32.10
C TYR A 113 -4.04 -10.24 -32.55
N LEU A 114 -5.29 -10.71 -32.49
CA LEU A 114 -5.67 -12.05 -32.89
C LEU A 114 -6.48 -11.96 -34.19
N VAL A 115 -6.29 -12.92 -35.09
CA VAL A 115 -7.18 -13.05 -36.25
C VAL A 115 -8.52 -13.68 -35.85
N PRO A 116 -9.63 -13.43 -36.57
CA PRO A 116 -10.92 -14.03 -36.23
C PRO A 116 -10.84 -15.57 -36.19
N GLY A 117 -11.18 -16.17 -35.04
CA GLY A 117 -11.15 -17.62 -34.82
C GLY A 117 -9.84 -18.18 -34.23
N GLU A 118 -8.83 -17.34 -34.01
CA GLU A 118 -7.61 -17.74 -33.31
C GLU A 118 -7.90 -17.99 -31.83
N ILE A 119 -7.42 -19.13 -31.31
CA ILE A 119 -7.60 -19.54 -29.92
C ILE A 119 -6.83 -18.56 -29.03
N GLU A 120 -7.49 -18.02 -28.00
CA GLU A 120 -6.86 -17.10 -27.07
C GLU A 120 -5.67 -17.76 -26.36
N PRO A 121 -4.49 -17.11 -26.31
CA PRO A 121 -3.32 -17.69 -25.67
C PRO A 121 -3.51 -17.76 -24.15
N LEU A 122 -3.57 -18.99 -23.62
CA LEU A 122 -3.54 -19.27 -22.18
C LEU A 122 -2.16 -18.92 -21.60
N ARG A 123 -2.15 -18.11 -20.53
CA ARG A 123 -0.92 -17.69 -19.81
C ARG A 123 -1.07 -18.06 -18.33
N THR A 124 -0.37 -19.11 -17.90
CA THR A 124 -0.35 -19.60 -16.51
C THR A 124 0.85 -19.04 -15.74
N LEU A 125 0.69 -18.83 -14.43
CA LEU A 125 1.63 -18.08 -13.57
C LEU A 125 2.00 -18.90 -12.31
N VAL A 126 3.30 -18.98 -11.97
CA VAL A 126 3.83 -19.46 -10.67
C VAL A 126 5.16 -18.72 -10.39
N PHE A 127 5.43 -18.29 -9.15
CA PHE A 127 6.63 -17.50 -8.74
C PHE A 127 7.42 -18.17 -7.64
N TYR A 128 8.77 -18.10 -7.67
CA TYR A 128 9.65 -18.22 -6.49
C TYR A 128 11.08 -17.68 -6.73
N LEU A 129 11.80 -17.29 -5.66
CA LEU A 129 13.28 -17.22 -5.63
C LEU A 129 13.82 -18.64 -5.75
N THR A 130 14.84 -18.91 -6.56
CA THR A 130 15.23 -20.28 -6.88
C THR A 130 16.59 -20.68 -6.32
N ILE A 131 16.69 -21.93 -5.84
CA ILE A 131 17.95 -22.59 -5.48
C ILE A 131 18.13 -23.85 -6.31
N LEU A 132 19.36 -24.16 -6.72
CA LEU A 132 19.68 -25.42 -7.37
C LEU A 132 20.00 -26.47 -6.29
N GLU A 133 19.11 -27.44 -6.11
CA GLU A 133 19.33 -28.58 -5.22
C GLU A 133 19.36 -29.90 -6.01
N PRO A 134 20.23 -30.87 -5.67
CA PRO A 134 20.18 -32.19 -6.29
C PRO A 134 18.87 -32.92 -5.97
N ALA A 135 18.23 -33.49 -6.99
CA ALA A 135 16.97 -34.22 -6.87
C ALA A 135 17.14 -35.44 -5.94
N LYS A 136 16.41 -35.44 -4.82
CA LYS A 136 16.52 -36.48 -3.77
C LYS A 136 15.88 -37.82 -4.14
N ARG A 137 15.01 -37.86 -5.16
CA ARG A 137 14.25 -39.05 -5.57
C ARG A 137 14.35 -39.28 -7.08
N TYR A 138 14.39 -40.55 -7.46
CA TYR A 138 14.32 -40.98 -8.85
C TYR A 138 12.88 -40.83 -9.38
N SER A 139 12.73 -40.34 -10.62
CA SER A 139 11.44 -40.31 -11.32
C SER A 139 11.61 -40.81 -12.76
N LYS A 140 10.50 -41.21 -13.40
CA LYS A 140 10.49 -41.74 -14.77
C LYS A 140 11.13 -40.79 -15.81
N ASN A 141 11.18 -39.48 -15.51
CA ASN A 141 11.73 -38.44 -16.39
C ASN A 141 13.02 -37.80 -15.83
N ARG A 142 13.56 -38.26 -14.69
CA ARG A 142 14.74 -37.64 -14.04
C ARG A 142 15.45 -38.62 -13.08
N VAL A 143 16.77 -38.75 -13.24
CA VAL A 143 17.63 -39.56 -12.36
C VAL A 143 17.86 -38.82 -11.03
N ALA A 144 17.97 -39.55 -9.92
CA ALA A 144 18.32 -38.96 -8.63
C ALA A 144 19.72 -38.31 -8.71
N GLY A 145 19.87 -37.10 -8.17
CA GLY A 145 21.11 -36.30 -8.22
C GLY A 145 21.16 -35.21 -9.29
N THR A 146 20.24 -35.19 -10.27
CA THR A 146 20.14 -34.08 -11.22
C THR A 146 19.78 -32.77 -10.50
N LEU A 147 20.49 -31.67 -10.76
CA LEU A 147 20.22 -30.36 -10.16
C LEU A 147 18.81 -29.89 -10.55
N GLU A 148 18.01 -29.55 -9.55
CA GLU A 148 16.63 -29.09 -9.66
C GLU A 148 16.52 -27.67 -9.10
N THR A 149 15.95 -26.79 -9.90
CA THR A 149 15.60 -25.42 -9.53
C THR A 149 14.39 -25.46 -8.60
N LYS A 150 14.62 -25.33 -7.30
CA LYS A 150 13.58 -25.32 -6.29
C LYS A 150 13.23 -23.93 -5.81
N PRO A 151 11.96 -23.72 -5.50
CA PRO A 151 11.50 -22.47 -4.95
C PRO A 151 11.77 -22.25 -3.47
N ILE A 152 12.30 -21.08 -3.11
CA ILE A 152 12.24 -20.51 -1.77
C ILE A 152 10.85 -19.88 -1.62
N LEU A 153 9.99 -20.56 -0.85
CA LEU A 153 8.58 -20.21 -0.63
C LEU A 153 8.41 -18.97 0.27
N SER A 154 9.42 -18.63 1.07
CA SER A 154 9.40 -17.50 1.99
C SER A 154 10.80 -16.96 2.25
N LEU A 155 11.03 -15.67 1.99
CA LEU A 155 12.25 -14.95 2.37
C LEU A 155 12.18 -14.62 3.87
N THR A 156 12.99 -15.31 4.67
CA THR A 156 13.13 -15.04 6.11
C THR A 156 14.44 -14.32 6.38
N LYS A 157 14.53 -13.70 7.56
CA LYS A 157 15.75 -13.02 8.02
C LYS A 157 17.00 -13.90 8.00
N ASP A 158 16.84 -15.18 8.32
CA ASP A 158 17.94 -16.13 8.33
C ASP A 158 18.39 -16.50 6.91
N VAL A 159 17.45 -16.60 5.96
CA VAL A 159 17.78 -16.83 4.54
C VAL A 159 18.54 -15.65 3.97
N THR A 160 18.11 -14.42 4.24
CA THR A 160 18.82 -13.20 3.80
C THR A 160 20.21 -13.12 4.43
N ARG A 161 20.36 -13.44 5.73
CA ARG A 161 21.66 -13.49 6.40
C ARG A 161 22.60 -14.49 5.74
N LEU A 162 22.15 -15.73 5.55
CA LEU A 162 22.95 -16.79 4.94
C LEU A 162 23.37 -16.39 3.52
N TRP A 163 22.49 -15.80 2.73
CA TRP A 163 22.82 -15.31 1.39
C TRP A 163 23.90 -14.22 1.41
N LEU A 164 23.79 -13.25 2.31
CA LEU A 164 24.80 -12.19 2.46
C LEU A 164 26.17 -12.77 2.83
N ILE A 165 26.21 -13.69 3.80
CA ILE A 165 27.45 -14.26 4.31
C ILE A 165 28.08 -15.27 3.34
N GLU A 166 27.29 -16.17 2.76
CA GLU A 166 27.81 -17.29 1.97
C GLU A 166 27.96 -16.98 0.48
N LYS A 167 27.23 -16.00 -0.05
CA LYS A 167 27.24 -15.66 -1.48
C LYS A 167 27.80 -14.27 -1.74
N VAL A 168 27.29 -13.25 -1.05
CA VAL A 168 27.62 -11.85 -1.36
C VAL A 168 29.03 -11.49 -0.88
N LEU A 169 29.36 -11.70 0.39
CA LEU A 169 30.68 -11.34 0.93
C LEU A 169 31.84 -12.02 0.18
N PRO A 170 31.82 -13.34 -0.12
CA PRO A 170 32.89 -13.97 -0.89
C PRO A 170 33.00 -13.41 -2.31
N THR A 171 31.88 -13.09 -2.95
CA THR A 171 31.87 -12.50 -4.31
C THR A 171 32.46 -11.10 -4.32
N ILE A 172 32.16 -10.28 -3.30
CA ILE A 172 32.78 -8.96 -3.14
C ILE A 172 34.29 -9.14 -3.03
N ARG A 173 34.78 -9.99 -2.12
CA ARG A 173 36.22 -10.22 -1.94
C ARG A 173 36.93 -10.67 -3.21
N ALA A 174 36.27 -11.52 -4.01
CA ALA A 174 36.84 -12.02 -5.25
C ALA A 174 36.90 -10.96 -6.37
N LYS A 175 35.95 -10.01 -6.40
CA LYS A 175 35.80 -9.04 -7.50
C LYS A 175 36.24 -7.62 -7.15
N TRP A 176 36.37 -7.29 -5.87
CA TRP A 176 36.70 -5.93 -5.43
C TRP A 176 38.17 -5.60 -5.71
N SER A 177 38.43 -4.37 -6.14
CA SER A 177 39.79 -3.93 -6.42
C SER A 177 40.62 -3.92 -5.14
N THR A 178 41.78 -4.58 -5.16
CA THR A 178 42.75 -4.60 -4.05
C THR A 178 43.38 -3.24 -3.77
N SER A 179 43.18 -2.25 -4.65
CA SER A 179 43.65 -0.87 -4.46
C SER A 179 42.72 0.01 -3.64
N HIS A 180 41.51 -0.45 -3.30
CA HIS A 180 40.56 0.33 -2.51
C HIS A 180 40.85 0.21 -1.00
N THR A 181 41.04 1.33 -0.32
CA THR A 181 41.45 1.37 1.10
C THR A 181 40.40 2.01 2.03
N GLY A 182 39.13 2.06 1.62
CA GLY A 182 38.02 2.66 2.37
C GLY A 182 36.89 1.68 2.73
N PRO A 183 35.90 2.15 3.52
CA PRO A 183 34.72 1.37 3.85
C PRO A 183 33.85 1.14 2.62
N ILE A 184 33.39 -0.11 2.46
CA ILE A 184 32.45 -0.55 1.43
C ILE A 184 31.06 -0.59 2.07
N PHE A 185 30.09 0.04 1.44
CA PHE A 185 28.72 0.09 1.94
C PHE A 185 27.80 -0.79 1.11
N ILE A 186 27.15 -1.76 1.74
CA ILE A 186 26.01 -2.49 1.17
C ILE A 186 24.74 -1.76 1.57
N GLN A 187 24.03 -1.20 0.60
CA GLN A 187 22.75 -0.56 0.77
C GLN A 187 21.63 -1.55 0.44
N GLN A 188 20.68 -1.67 1.37
CA GLN A 188 19.45 -2.46 1.19
C GLN A 188 18.23 -1.67 1.70
N ASP A 189 17.03 -2.16 1.41
CA ASP A 189 15.82 -1.61 1.99
C ASP A 189 15.64 -2.02 3.47
N ASN A 190 14.65 -1.42 4.15
CA ASN A 190 14.32 -1.76 5.53
C ASN A 190 13.09 -2.68 5.60
N ALA A 191 13.01 -3.68 4.72
CA ALA A 191 11.97 -4.70 4.76
C ALA A 191 12.16 -5.68 5.93
N LYS A 192 11.06 -6.26 6.40
CA LYS A 192 11.06 -7.24 7.50
C LYS A 192 12.04 -8.43 7.34
N PRO A 193 12.29 -8.97 6.14
CA PRO A 193 13.25 -10.05 5.94
C PRO A 193 14.71 -9.60 6.06
N HIS A 194 15.00 -8.30 6.08
CA HIS A 194 16.38 -7.82 6.07
C HIS A 194 17.01 -7.86 7.46
N ILE A 195 18.31 -8.15 7.47
CA ILE A 195 19.08 -8.12 8.72
C ILE A 195 19.31 -6.67 9.17
N ALA A 196 19.49 -6.50 10.48
CA ALA A 196 19.82 -5.19 11.03
C ALA A 196 21.23 -4.77 10.62
N VAL A 197 21.50 -3.46 10.56
CA VAL A 197 22.83 -2.92 10.22
C VAL A 197 23.94 -3.44 11.14
N ASN A 198 23.59 -3.77 12.38
CA ASN A 198 24.49 -4.27 13.43
C ASN A 198 24.27 -5.77 13.73
N ASP A 199 23.81 -6.56 12.76
CA ASP A 199 23.67 -8.01 12.94
C ASP A 199 25.04 -8.67 13.19
N ASN A 200 25.21 -9.30 14.37
CA ASN A 200 26.50 -9.76 14.86
C ASN A 200 27.20 -10.74 13.90
N GLU A 201 26.45 -11.72 13.38
CA GLU A 201 26.98 -12.73 12.47
C GLU A 201 27.46 -12.12 11.15
N PHE A 202 26.70 -11.15 10.61
CA PHE A 202 27.11 -10.43 9.41
C PHE A 202 28.34 -9.56 9.66
N VAL A 203 28.39 -8.79 10.76
CA VAL A 203 29.53 -7.92 11.09
C VAL A 203 30.81 -8.74 11.26
N GLU A 204 30.73 -9.85 11.99
CA GLU A 204 31.86 -10.75 12.18
C GLU A 204 32.34 -11.33 10.85
N ALA A 205 31.42 -11.81 10.01
CA ALA A 205 31.76 -12.34 8.69
C ALA A 205 32.36 -11.25 7.79
N ALA A 206 31.81 -10.04 7.81
CA ALA A 206 32.20 -8.91 6.97
C ALA A 206 33.61 -8.40 7.28
N SER A 207 34.00 -8.37 8.56
CA SER A 207 35.33 -7.91 9.01
C SER A 207 36.48 -8.89 8.73
N ARG A 208 36.18 -10.10 8.23
CA ARG A 208 37.23 -11.06 7.83
C ARG A 208 37.98 -10.58 6.59
N ASP A 209 39.22 -11.03 6.45
CA ASP A 209 40.10 -10.78 5.30
C ASP A 209 40.48 -9.31 5.07
N GLY A 210 40.37 -8.46 6.11
CA GLY A 210 40.85 -7.07 6.08
C GLY A 210 39.94 -6.08 5.31
N PHE A 211 38.72 -6.50 4.95
CA PHE A 211 37.71 -5.64 4.34
C PHE A 211 36.85 -4.93 5.40
N ASP A 212 36.59 -3.64 5.22
CA ASP A 212 35.62 -2.88 6.02
C ASP A 212 34.28 -2.80 5.27
N ILE A 213 33.49 -3.88 5.33
CA ILE A 213 32.17 -3.95 4.69
C ILE A 213 31.09 -3.65 5.72
N ARG A 214 30.24 -2.64 5.43
CA ARG A 214 29.19 -2.17 6.33
C ARG A 214 27.83 -2.19 5.65
N LEU A 215 26.81 -2.56 6.39
CA LEU A 215 25.43 -2.51 5.92
C LEU A 215 24.83 -1.11 6.18
N ARG A 216 23.95 -0.65 5.30
CA ARG A 216 23.17 0.58 5.52
C ARG A 216 21.77 0.43 4.95
N PHE A 217 20.81 1.08 5.59
CA PHE A 217 19.45 1.16 5.08
C PHE A 217 19.27 2.36 4.16
N GLN A 218 18.54 2.14 3.07
CA GLN A 218 18.00 3.24 2.30
C GLN A 218 16.91 3.96 3.11
N PRO A 219 16.70 5.28 2.91
CA PRO A 219 15.64 6.01 3.58
C PRO A 219 14.27 5.36 3.32
N PRO A 220 13.35 5.33 4.30
CA PRO A 220 12.03 4.74 4.12
C PRO A 220 11.28 5.33 2.91
N ASN A 221 10.49 4.51 2.23
CA ASN A 221 9.61 4.94 1.14
C ASN A 221 10.34 5.66 -0.02
N SER A 222 11.59 5.28 -0.30
CA SER A 222 12.49 5.99 -1.22
C SER A 222 13.03 5.12 -2.38
N PRO A 223 12.16 4.57 -3.24
CA PRO A 223 12.60 3.74 -4.38
C PRO A 223 13.46 4.51 -5.40
N ASP A 224 13.36 5.84 -5.41
CA ASP A 224 14.16 6.76 -6.23
C ASP A 224 15.60 6.95 -5.73
N LEU A 225 15.95 6.36 -4.58
CA LEU A 225 17.31 6.33 -4.00
C LEU A 225 18.01 4.97 -4.17
N ASN A 226 17.40 4.06 -4.93
CA ASN A 226 17.94 2.75 -5.25
C ASN A 226 18.22 2.63 -6.76
N VAL A 227 19.47 2.41 -7.15
CA VAL A 227 19.85 2.25 -8.57
C VAL A 227 19.17 1.05 -9.22
N LEU A 228 18.87 0.01 -8.43
CA LEU A 228 18.20 -1.19 -8.90
C LEU A 228 16.76 -0.88 -9.35
N ASP A 229 15.99 -0.19 -8.51
CA ASP A 229 14.62 0.26 -8.81
C ASP A 229 14.53 1.34 -9.88
N LEU A 230 15.51 2.26 -9.91
CA LEU A 230 15.54 3.37 -10.85
C LEU A 230 15.62 2.88 -12.29
N TRP A 231 16.45 1.88 -12.57
CA TRP A 231 16.71 1.47 -13.94
C TRP A 231 17.00 -0.02 -14.15
N ILE A 232 17.87 -0.63 -13.34
CA ILE A 232 18.40 -1.97 -13.64
C ILE A 232 17.27 -3.01 -13.71
N PHE A 233 16.38 -3.06 -12.72
CA PHE A 233 15.26 -3.98 -12.74
C PHE A 233 14.30 -3.73 -13.90
N ARG A 234 14.04 -2.46 -14.22
CA ARG A 234 13.17 -2.09 -15.35
C ARG A 234 13.77 -2.51 -16.69
N ALA A 235 15.08 -2.38 -16.84
CA ALA A 235 15.80 -2.76 -18.05
C ALA A 235 15.82 -4.28 -18.23
N ILE A 236 16.19 -5.03 -17.19
CA ILE A 236 16.17 -6.51 -17.22
C ILE A 236 14.75 -7.01 -17.51
N GLN A 237 13.75 -6.49 -16.81
CA GLN A 237 12.36 -6.86 -17.02
C GLN A 237 11.90 -6.54 -18.45
N SER A 238 12.26 -5.39 -19.00
CA SER A 238 11.91 -5.02 -20.38
C SER A 238 12.54 -5.93 -21.44
N LEU A 239 13.72 -6.50 -21.18
CA LEU A 239 14.37 -7.47 -22.06
C LEU A 239 13.74 -8.85 -21.91
N GLN A 240 13.57 -9.31 -20.67
CA GLN A 240 12.92 -10.58 -20.34
C GLN A 240 11.49 -10.68 -20.91
N GLU A 241 10.73 -9.58 -20.92
CA GLU A 241 9.37 -9.52 -21.47
C GLU A 241 9.27 -9.67 -22.99
N GLN A 242 10.39 -9.56 -23.71
CA GLN A 242 10.46 -9.81 -25.16
C GLN A 242 10.44 -11.31 -25.46
N GLU A 243 10.83 -12.14 -24.50
CA GLU A 243 10.86 -13.59 -24.65
C GLU A 243 9.52 -14.24 -24.25
N SER A 244 9.23 -15.41 -24.83
CA SER A 244 8.03 -16.19 -24.53
C SER A 244 8.41 -17.38 -23.67
N LEU A 245 8.30 -17.20 -22.36
CA LEU A 245 8.77 -18.15 -21.36
C LEU A 245 7.68 -19.16 -20.99
N ARG A 246 8.07 -20.44 -20.89
CA ARG A 246 7.14 -21.56 -20.62
C ARG A 246 7.42 -22.26 -19.29
N ASN A 247 8.60 -22.10 -18.72
CA ASN A 247 8.99 -22.68 -17.43
C ASN A 247 9.96 -21.78 -16.66
N ILE A 248 10.26 -22.17 -15.42
CA ILE A 248 11.10 -21.40 -14.50
C ILE A 248 12.56 -21.37 -14.97
N ASP A 249 13.07 -22.46 -15.53
CA ASP A 249 14.47 -22.52 -15.99
C ASP A 249 14.70 -21.57 -17.18
N GLU A 250 13.73 -21.49 -18.10
CA GLU A 250 13.71 -20.49 -19.17
C GLU A 250 13.66 -19.06 -18.62
N LEU A 251 12.86 -18.80 -17.56
CA LEU A 251 12.83 -17.49 -16.91
C LEU A 251 14.17 -17.12 -16.29
N VAL A 252 14.80 -18.03 -15.55
CA VAL A 252 16.13 -17.81 -14.96
C VAL A 252 17.15 -17.54 -16.06
N SER A 253 17.14 -18.34 -17.13
CA SER A 253 18.03 -18.14 -18.28
C SER A 253 17.78 -16.79 -18.97
N ALA A 254 16.52 -16.37 -19.15
CA ALA A 254 16.18 -15.10 -19.79
C ALA A 254 16.65 -13.90 -18.94
N VAL A 255 16.46 -13.96 -17.63
CA VAL A 255 16.95 -12.93 -16.69
C VAL A 255 18.47 -12.86 -16.70
N GLN A 256 19.15 -14.01 -16.70
CA GLN A 256 20.61 -14.07 -16.77
C GLN A 256 21.14 -13.51 -18.09
N THR A 257 20.58 -13.94 -19.23
CA THR A 257 20.93 -13.42 -20.55
C THR A 257 20.68 -11.91 -20.65
N ALA A 258 19.55 -11.41 -20.12
CA ALA A 258 19.25 -9.98 -20.10
C ALA A 258 20.28 -9.18 -19.27
N PHE A 259 20.77 -9.75 -18.17
CA PHE A 259 21.83 -9.15 -17.37
C PHE A 259 23.19 -9.16 -18.09
N GLU A 260 23.59 -10.30 -18.68
CA GLU A 260 24.86 -10.46 -19.39
C GLU A 260 24.94 -9.58 -20.65
N ASN A 261 23.82 -9.37 -21.33
CA ASN A 261 23.73 -8.50 -22.50
C ASN A 261 23.74 -7.00 -22.16
N MET A 262 23.67 -6.63 -20.87
CA MET A 262 23.64 -5.24 -20.45
C MET A 262 25.08 -4.67 -20.43
N PRO A 263 25.39 -3.65 -21.24
CA PRO A 263 26.76 -3.17 -21.32
C PRO A 263 27.15 -2.37 -20.07
N SER A 264 28.36 -2.61 -19.57
CA SER A 264 28.86 -2.02 -18.31
C SER A 264 28.85 -0.49 -18.28
N HIS A 265 29.04 0.17 -19.41
CA HIS A 265 28.96 1.64 -19.50
C HIS A 265 27.53 2.18 -19.34
N GLU A 266 26.49 1.41 -19.68
CA GLU A 266 25.09 1.80 -19.43
C GLU A 266 24.73 1.70 -17.95
N LEU A 267 25.29 0.71 -17.24
CA LEU A 267 25.15 0.58 -15.79
C LEU A 267 25.70 1.80 -15.04
N ASN A 268 26.83 2.35 -15.48
CA ASN A 268 27.39 3.57 -14.90
C ASN A 268 26.46 4.79 -15.07
N ASN A 269 25.70 4.87 -16.16
CA ASN A 269 24.75 5.96 -16.38
C ASN A 269 23.59 5.96 -15.37
N VAL A 270 23.33 4.85 -14.69
CA VAL A 270 22.31 4.76 -13.63
C VAL A 270 22.73 5.58 -12.41
N PHE A 271 24.00 5.57 -12.04
CA PHE A 271 24.54 6.38 -10.94
C PHE A 271 24.47 7.88 -11.25
N LEU A 272 24.66 8.29 -12.51
CA LEU A 272 24.42 9.67 -12.93
C LEU A 272 22.94 10.08 -12.78
N THR A 273 22.02 9.13 -13.02
CA THR A 273 20.58 9.34 -12.82
C THR A 273 20.24 9.42 -11.33
N LEU A 274 20.90 8.61 -10.48
CA LEU A 274 20.78 8.74 -9.03
C LEU A 274 21.23 10.13 -8.57
N GLN A 275 22.36 10.64 -9.07
CA GLN A 275 22.82 11.99 -8.74
C GLN A 275 21.83 13.09 -9.14
N THR A 276 21.11 12.95 -10.25
CA THR A 276 20.07 13.92 -10.61
C THR A 276 18.84 13.81 -9.71
N CYS A 277 18.45 12.60 -9.30
CA CYS A 277 17.44 12.40 -8.25
C CYS A 277 17.85 13.10 -6.95
N LEU A 278 19.08 12.88 -6.45
CA LEU A 278 19.60 13.55 -5.24
C LEU A 278 19.51 15.08 -5.35
N LYS A 279 19.86 15.66 -6.52
CA LYS A 279 19.71 17.10 -6.77
C LYS A 279 18.27 17.58 -6.66
N GLU A 280 17.31 16.85 -7.23
CA GLU A 280 15.90 17.21 -7.14
C GLU A 280 15.39 17.11 -5.70
N ILE A 281 15.75 16.04 -4.97
CA ILE A 281 15.39 15.85 -3.56
C ILE A 281 15.87 17.03 -2.71
N MET A 282 17.10 17.49 -2.92
CA MET A 282 17.62 18.68 -2.24
C MET A 282 16.83 19.95 -2.59
N LYS A 283 16.47 20.16 -3.87
CA LYS A 283 15.69 21.33 -4.31
C LYS A 283 14.29 21.38 -3.68
N ILE A 284 13.68 20.23 -3.44
CA ILE A 284 12.32 20.12 -2.88
C ILE A 284 12.33 19.70 -1.40
N HIS A 285 13.43 19.94 -0.70
CA HIS A 285 13.56 19.74 0.74
C HIS A 285 13.16 18.33 1.22
N GLY A 286 13.65 17.30 0.53
CA GLY A 286 13.44 15.90 0.91
C GLY A 286 12.19 15.26 0.31
N GLY A 287 11.33 16.03 -0.35
CA GLY A 287 10.15 15.52 -1.02
C GLY A 287 10.45 14.54 -2.16
N ASN A 288 9.39 13.96 -2.72
CA ASN A 288 9.44 13.11 -3.91
C ASN A 288 8.57 13.68 -5.06
N ASN A 289 8.08 14.92 -4.96
CA ASN A 289 7.24 15.58 -5.95
C ASN A 289 8.01 16.14 -7.16
N TYR A 290 8.84 15.32 -7.79
CA TYR A 290 9.57 15.65 -9.02
C TYR A 290 9.48 14.53 -10.06
N GLN A 291 9.66 14.85 -11.34
CA GLN A 291 9.82 13.83 -12.37
C GLN A 291 11.29 13.43 -12.45
N THR A 292 11.58 12.13 -12.50
CA THR A 292 12.96 11.64 -12.67
C THR A 292 13.59 12.30 -13.89
N PRO A 293 14.67 13.08 -13.73
CA PRO A 293 15.24 13.84 -14.84
C PRO A 293 15.76 12.92 -15.94
N HIS A 294 15.31 13.13 -17.17
CA HIS A 294 15.87 12.46 -18.34
C HIS A 294 17.15 13.17 -18.78
N ILE A 295 18.28 12.47 -18.67
CA ILE A 295 19.57 12.95 -19.17
C ILE A 295 19.76 12.41 -20.58
N VAL A 296 20.08 13.27 -21.56
CA VAL A 296 20.55 12.82 -22.87
C VAL A 296 21.99 12.31 -22.68
N LYS A 297 22.13 10.98 -22.58
CA LYS A 297 23.34 10.27 -22.13
C LYS A 297 24.53 10.37 -23.10
N THR A 298 24.38 11.04 -24.24
CA THR A 298 25.43 11.24 -25.25
C THR A 298 26.35 12.45 -25.01
N HIS A 299 26.08 13.34 -24.03
CA HIS A 299 26.80 14.63 -23.94
C HIS A 299 27.33 15.05 -22.55
N CYS A 300 27.27 14.18 -21.54
CA CYS A 300 27.58 14.57 -20.14
C CYS A 300 29.06 14.59 -19.74
N SER A 301 30.01 14.27 -20.62
CA SER A 301 31.44 14.46 -20.35
C SER A 301 31.90 15.93 -20.45
N LEU A 302 31.06 16.86 -20.93
CA LEU A 302 31.48 18.21 -21.32
C LEU A 302 30.81 19.40 -20.61
N LEU A 303 29.91 19.19 -19.63
CA LEU A 303 29.17 20.29 -18.99
C LEU A 303 29.63 20.64 -17.57
N ALA A 304 30.93 20.47 -17.30
CA ALA A 304 31.61 21.23 -16.26
C ALA A 304 31.83 22.66 -16.78
N THR A 305 30.79 23.50 -16.72
CA THR A 305 30.80 24.98 -16.71
C THR A 305 29.46 25.51 -17.25
N ASN A 306 28.62 26.07 -16.38
CA ASN A 306 28.17 27.47 -16.51
C ASN A 306 27.05 27.83 -15.52
N ASN A 307 27.19 29.05 -15.04
CA ASN A 307 26.40 29.73 -14.02
C ASN A 307 24.92 29.91 -14.40
N PHE A 308 24.02 29.59 -13.48
CA PHE A 308 22.66 30.15 -13.45
C PHE A 308 22.33 30.69 -12.05
N LYS A 309 22.22 32.02 -11.94
CA LYS A 309 21.59 32.71 -10.80
C LYS A 309 20.14 32.23 -10.66
N ARG A 310 19.74 31.75 -9.48
CA ARG A 310 18.34 31.56 -9.09
C ARG A 310 17.92 32.62 -8.06
N PRO A 311 16.65 33.05 -8.07
CA PRO A 311 16.13 34.01 -7.10
C PRO A 311 15.92 33.34 -5.72
N LEU A 312 16.21 34.07 -4.64
CA LEU A 312 15.87 33.64 -3.28
C LEU A 312 14.36 33.73 -3.03
N PRO A 313 13.78 32.83 -2.22
CA PRO A 313 12.40 32.96 -1.73
C PRO A 313 12.28 34.15 -0.77
N PRO A 314 11.09 34.76 -0.62
CA PRO A 314 10.90 35.89 0.27
C PRO A 314 10.99 35.41 1.73
N LEU A 315 12.08 35.75 2.42
CA LEU A 315 12.20 35.63 3.87
C LEU A 315 11.17 36.56 4.51
N ASN A 316 10.36 36.05 5.45
CA ASN A 316 9.40 36.86 6.19
C ASN A 316 10.16 37.85 7.11
N PRO A 317 10.13 39.17 6.85
CA PRO A 317 10.92 40.14 7.61
C PRO A 317 10.40 40.36 9.04
N LYS A 318 9.24 39.78 9.39
CA LYS A 318 8.64 39.87 10.73
C LYS A 318 8.83 38.63 11.59
N ASP A 319 9.61 37.65 11.13
CA ASP A 319 9.88 36.45 11.91
C ASP A 319 10.75 36.80 13.15
N PRO A 320 10.23 36.66 14.38
CA PRO A 320 10.96 36.97 15.61
C PRO A 320 12.20 36.08 15.79
N PHE A 321 12.15 34.85 15.27
CA PHE A 321 13.25 33.91 15.34
C PHE A 321 14.38 34.32 14.40
N LEU A 322 14.07 34.61 13.13
CA LEU A 322 15.09 34.99 12.14
C LEU A 322 15.69 36.37 12.43
N SER A 323 14.90 37.31 12.95
CA SER A 323 15.39 38.64 13.34
C SER A 323 16.33 38.58 14.55
N LYS A 324 16.02 37.78 15.57
CA LYS A 324 16.91 37.54 16.72
C LYS A 324 18.18 36.82 16.29
N LEU A 325 18.07 35.80 15.44
CA LEU A 325 19.22 35.05 14.92
C LEU A 325 20.14 35.95 14.08
N ALA A 326 19.57 36.80 13.22
CA ALA A 326 20.32 37.78 12.43
C ALA A 326 20.99 38.85 13.32
N SER A 327 20.30 39.32 14.36
CA SER A 327 20.86 40.26 15.35
C SER A 327 22.05 39.65 16.10
N VAL A 328 21.94 38.39 16.54
CA VAL A 328 23.02 37.67 17.23
C VAL A 328 24.18 37.35 16.29
N ALA A 329 23.90 36.99 15.03
CA ALA A 329 24.93 36.82 14.02
C ALA A 329 25.70 38.13 13.74
N ALA A 330 25.03 39.28 13.82
CA ALA A 330 25.64 40.59 13.61
C ALA A 330 26.43 41.10 14.83
N THR A 331 26.01 40.76 16.06
CA THR A 331 26.61 41.29 17.30
C THR A 331 27.60 40.34 17.97
N ALA A 332 27.42 39.02 17.82
CA ALA A 332 28.26 38.00 18.46
C ALA A 332 28.31 36.69 17.64
N PRO A 333 28.94 36.69 16.44
CA PRO A 333 28.99 35.52 15.55
C PRO A 333 29.63 34.29 16.19
N GLU A 334 30.57 34.49 17.11
CA GLU A 334 31.23 33.43 17.88
C GLU A 334 30.25 32.56 18.69
N LYS A 335 29.11 33.13 19.13
CA LYS A 335 28.07 32.37 19.85
C LYS A 335 27.32 31.37 18.97
N LEU A 336 27.33 31.57 17.64
CA LEU A 336 26.73 30.63 16.68
C LEU A 336 27.73 29.55 16.24
N LEU A 337 29.03 29.89 16.22
CA LEU A 337 30.09 29.02 15.73
C LEU A 337 30.61 28.04 16.80
N ASN A 338 30.70 28.48 18.06
CA ASN A 338 31.34 27.72 19.15
C ASN A 338 30.35 27.22 20.22
N ARG A 339 29.23 26.60 19.80
CA ARG A 339 28.19 26.16 20.73
C ARG A 339 28.37 24.72 21.24
N PRO A 340 28.20 24.46 22.54
CA PRO A 340 28.16 23.09 23.04
C PRO A 340 26.92 22.37 22.49
N VAL A 341 27.14 21.23 21.84
CA VAL A 341 26.08 20.36 21.31
C VAL A 341 25.53 19.54 22.48
N ASN A 342 24.38 19.94 23.01
CA ASN A 342 23.61 19.11 23.93
C ASN A 342 22.57 18.33 23.12
N SER A 343 22.57 17.00 23.19
CA SER A 343 21.65 16.14 22.42
C SER A 343 20.17 16.38 22.76
N ASP A 344 19.92 16.90 23.96
CA ASP A 344 18.59 16.96 24.55
C ASP A 344 17.87 18.30 24.31
N MET A 345 18.52 19.27 23.63
CA MET A 345 17.91 20.55 23.26
C MET A 345 17.97 20.83 21.75
N PRO A 346 16.87 21.32 21.14
CA PRO A 346 16.88 21.77 19.75
C PRO A 346 17.94 22.87 19.48
N PRO A 347 18.62 22.84 18.33
CA PRO A 347 19.61 23.84 17.98
C PRO A 347 18.97 25.24 17.89
N TYR A 348 19.70 26.26 18.33
CA TYR A 348 19.32 27.68 18.39
C TYR A 348 18.29 28.08 19.46
N LEU A 349 17.77 27.14 20.25
CA LEU A 349 16.75 27.42 21.27
C LEU A 349 17.28 28.15 22.52
N ASP A 350 18.52 27.89 22.90
CA ASP A 350 19.26 28.54 24.01
C ASP A 350 19.61 30.02 23.76
N ILE A 351 19.44 30.52 22.53
CA ILE A 351 19.66 31.94 22.17
C ILE A 351 18.49 32.80 22.67
N PHE A 352 17.38 32.17 23.03
CA PHE A 352 16.16 32.82 23.47
C PHE A 352 16.05 32.70 25.00
N ASP A 353 16.21 33.83 25.69
CA ASP A 353 15.98 33.93 27.13
C ASP A 353 14.48 33.72 27.41
N SER A 354 14.12 32.47 27.74
CA SER A 354 12.79 32.01 28.16
C SER A 354 11.72 31.94 27.05
N PRO A 355 11.48 30.77 26.44
CA PRO A 355 10.30 30.57 25.61
C PRO A 355 9.06 30.45 26.51
N THR A 356 8.07 31.33 26.35
CA THR A 356 6.71 31.12 26.86
C THR A 356 6.13 29.91 26.13
N LEU A 357 6.28 28.73 26.73
CA LEU A 357 5.73 27.48 26.20
C LEU A 357 4.20 27.55 26.25
N MET A 358 3.58 27.66 25.08
CA MET A 358 2.16 27.35 24.92
C MET A 358 1.95 25.88 25.27
N ALA A 359 1.17 25.65 26.34
CA ALA A 359 0.53 24.41 26.78
C ALA A 359 1.20 23.08 26.41
N THR A 360 1.80 22.44 27.42
CA THR A 360 2.09 21.01 27.44
C THR A 360 0.85 20.19 27.05
N PRO A 361 0.93 19.18 26.17
CA PRO A 361 -0.13 18.20 26.03
C PRO A 361 -0.29 17.49 27.38
N ALA A 362 -1.52 17.41 27.86
CA ALA A 362 -1.88 16.77 29.12
C ALA A 362 -1.10 15.48 29.36
N THR A 363 -0.30 15.48 30.42
CA THR A 363 0.31 14.27 30.96
C THR A 363 -0.84 13.42 31.49
N VAL A 364 -1.19 12.35 30.77
CA VAL A 364 -2.10 11.33 31.29
C VAL A 364 -1.34 10.64 32.41
N GLU A 365 -1.59 11.07 33.65
CA GLU A 365 -1.22 10.33 34.84
C GLU A 365 -1.82 8.93 34.72
N ARG A 366 -0.95 7.94 34.58
CA ARG A 366 -1.33 6.53 34.69
C ARG A 366 -1.73 6.31 36.14
N SER A 367 -3.03 6.26 36.40
CA SER A 367 -3.56 5.72 37.64
C SER A 367 -3.08 4.27 37.77
N VAL A 368 -2.21 4.06 38.75
CA VAL A 368 -1.71 2.78 39.20
C VAL A 368 -2.86 2.05 39.89
N SER A 369 -3.28 0.91 39.34
CA SER A 369 -3.71 -0.29 40.09
C SER A 369 -4.22 -1.34 39.12
N TYR A 370 -3.46 -2.40 38.90
CA TYR A 370 -3.88 -3.79 39.14
C TYR A 370 -2.85 -4.76 38.53
N ASN A 371 -2.30 -5.59 39.43
CA ASN A 371 -1.66 -6.89 39.23
C ASN A 371 -0.28 -6.99 38.55
N GLU A 372 0.68 -7.32 39.42
CA GLU A 372 1.91 -8.05 39.20
C GLU A 372 1.73 -9.25 38.25
N HIS A 373 1.94 -9.10 36.95
CA HIS A 373 2.34 -10.18 36.04
C HIS A 373 3.02 -9.52 34.82
N ARG A 374 4.33 -9.29 34.88
CA ARG A 374 5.10 -8.88 33.70
C ARG A 374 5.40 -10.15 32.89
N PRO A 375 4.82 -10.36 31.69
CA PRO A 375 5.08 -11.59 30.93
C PRO A 375 6.57 -11.63 30.52
N ARG A 376 7.20 -12.82 30.64
CA ARG A 376 8.60 -13.07 30.24
C ARG A 376 8.85 -13.06 28.72
N ARG A 377 7.83 -12.75 27.91
CA ARG A 377 7.88 -12.70 26.44
C ARG A 377 7.43 -11.31 25.98
N PRO A 378 7.89 -10.82 24.81
CA PRO A 378 7.41 -9.55 24.26
C PRO A 378 5.87 -9.53 24.23
N PRO A 379 5.25 -8.36 24.41
CA PRO A 379 3.79 -8.27 24.43
C PRO A 379 3.24 -8.86 23.12
N PRO A 380 2.24 -9.75 23.20
CA PRO A 380 1.63 -10.30 21.99
C PRO A 380 1.13 -9.16 21.12
N ASP A 381 1.23 -9.35 19.80
CA ASP A 381 0.62 -8.44 18.84
C ASP A 381 -0.89 -8.34 19.10
N LEU A 382 -1.47 -7.20 18.73
CA LEU A 382 -2.86 -6.88 19.08
C LEU A 382 -3.87 -7.98 18.66
N PRO A 383 -3.81 -8.57 17.45
CA PRO A 383 -4.67 -9.69 17.07
C PRO A 383 -4.52 -10.89 18.01
N SER A 384 -3.29 -11.29 18.34
CA SER A 384 -3.03 -12.38 19.30
C SER A 384 -3.57 -12.08 20.70
N LEU A 385 -3.52 -10.81 21.14
CA LEU A 385 -4.11 -10.39 22.41
C LEU A 385 -5.63 -10.50 22.40
N LEU A 386 -6.28 -10.09 21.30
CA LEU A 386 -7.73 -10.23 21.11
C LEU A 386 -8.16 -11.69 21.07
N LEU A 387 -7.43 -12.53 20.31
CA LEU A 387 -7.71 -13.95 20.20
C LEU A 387 -7.54 -14.67 21.55
N HIS A 388 -6.53 -14.30 22.35
CA HIS A 388 -6.41 -14.77 23.73
C HIS A 388 -7.63 -14.36 24.59
N GLY A 389 -8.20 -13.18 24.34
CA GLY A 389 -9.48 -12.75 24.89
C GLY A 389 -10.72 -13.40 24.25
N ARG A 390 -10.53 -14.38 23.35
CA ARG A 390 -11.57 -15.05 22.56
C ARG A 390 -12.36 -14.12 21.65
N ILE A 391 -11.74 -13.01 21.25
CA ILE A 391 -12.31 -12.02 20.33
C ILE A 391 -11.69 -12.23 18.95
N VAL A 392 -12.55 -12.53 17.98
CA VAL A 392 -12.23 -12.60 16.56
C VAL A 392 -12.74 -11.32 15.91
N TYR A 393 -11.84 -10.56 15.27
CA TYR A 393 -12.19 -9.25 14.68
C TYR A 393 -12.21 -9.30 13.15
N LEU A 394 -13.40 -9.26 12.57
CA LEU A 394 -13.64 -9.19 11.13
C LEU A 394 -13.73 -7.73 10.69
N GLY A 395 -12.58 -7.13 10.35
CA GLY A 395 -12.45 -5.71 10.00
C GLY A 395 -12.31 -5.36 8.52
N MET A 396 -12.47 -6.33 7.62
CA MET A 396 -12.15 -6.18 6.19
C MET A 396 -13.12 -6.98 5.29
N PRO A 397 -13.17 -6.70 3.98
CA PRO A 397 -14.00 -7.48 3.05
C PRO A 397 -13.64 -8.97 3.07
N LEU A 398 -14.65 -9.82 2.85
CA LEU A 398 -14.51 -11.27 2.78
C LEU A 398 -13.81 -11.66 1.48
N VAL A 399 -12.55 -12.05 1.60
CA VAL A 399 -11.70 -12.61 0.54
C VAL A 399 -11.10 -13.92 1.04
N PRO A 400 -10.63 -14.83 0.17
CA PRO A 400 -10.20 -16.17 0.56
C PRO A 400 -9.23 -16.21 1.76
N ALA A 401 -8.22 -15.34 1.77
CA ALA A 401 -7.24 -15.28 2.86
C ALA A 401 -7.83 -14.85 4.21
N VAL A 402 -8.89 -14.02 4.19
CA VAL A 402 -9.58 -13.54 5.41
C VAL A 402 -10.50 -14.64 5.93
N THR A 403 -11.23 -15.29 5.03
CA THR A 403 -12.08 -16.43 5.36
C THR A 403 -11.28 -17.56 6.01
N GLU A 404 -10.15 -17.92 5.42
CA GLU A 404 -9.25 -18.95 5.94
C GLU A 404 -8.79 -18.62 7.37
N LEU A 405 -8.37 -17.36 7.59
CA LEU A 405 -7.93 -16.91 8.91
C LEU A 405 -9.05 -16.95 9.96
N ILE A 406 -10.23 -16.43 9.63
CA ILE A 406 -11.37 -16.41 10.57
C ILE A 406 -11.80 -17.83 10.94
N ILE A 407 -11.88 -18.74 9.96
CA ILE A 407 -12.22 -20.15 10.23
C ILE A 407 -11.14 -20.80 11.11
N ALA A 408 -9.85 -20.55 10.82
CA ALA A 408 -8.75 -21.06 11.64
C ALA A 408 -8.81 -20.56 13.09
N GLU A 409 -9.06 -19.27 13.30
CA GLU A 409 -9.23 -18.67 14.63
C GLU A 409 -10.40 -19.29 15.40
N LEU A 410 -11.55 -19.45 14.73
CA LEU A 410 -12.73 -20.08 15.32
C LEU A 410 -12.47 -21.55 15.71
N MET A 411 -11.84 -22.33 14.83
CA MET A 411 -11.46 -23.72 15.10
C MET A 411 -10.44 -23.82 16.24
N TYR A 412 -9.50 -22.88 16.30
CA TYR A 412 -8.51 -22.79 17.38
C TYR A 412 -9.16 -22.50 18.73
N LEU A 413 -10.09 -21.55 18.79
CA LEU A 413 -10.80 -21.21 20.03
C LEU A 413 -11.68 -22.37 20.55
N GLN A 414 -12.26 -23.15 19.63
CA GLN A 414 -12.95 -24.39 19.99
C GLN A 414 -12.00 -25.45 20.54
N TRP A 415 -10.84 -25.63 19.92
CA TRP A 415 -9.84 -26.59 20.39
C TRP A 415 -9.33 -26.22 21.78
N MET A 416 -9.12 -24.92 22.03
CA MET A 416 -8.70 -24.38 23.33
C MET A 416 -9.74 -24.65 24.44
N ASP A 417 -10.98 -24.23 24.22
CA ASP A 417 -12.09 -24.56 25.11
C ASP A 417 -13.41 -24.53 24.32
N PRO A 418 -14.10 -25.67 24.15
CA PRO A 418 -15.36 -25.75 23.41
C PRO A 418 -16.58 -25.24 24.19
N LYS A 419 -16.47 -24.98 25.50
CA LYS A 419 -17.58 -24.51 26.36
C LYS A 419 -17.62 -22.99 26.46
N GLU A 420 -16.48 -22.33 26.37
CA GLU A 420 -16.40 -20.87 26.49
C GLU A 420 -16.92 -20.16 25.22
N PRO A 421 -17.59 -19.01 25.37
CA PRO A 421 -18.13 -18.28 24.23
C PRO A 421 -17.01 -17.69 23.36
N ILE A 422 -17.33 -17.45 22.08
CA ILE A 422 -16.47 -16.76 21.12
C ILE A 422 -17.13 -15.44 20.76
N TYR A 423 -16.37 -14.35 20.76
CA TYR A 423 -16.86 -13.03 20.42
C TYR A 423 -16.42 -12.64 19.01
N LEU A 424 -17.37 -12.57 18.07
CA LEU A 424 -17.12 -12.18 16.68
C LEU A 424 -17.50 -10.71 16.47
N TYR A 425 -16.50 -9.85 16.36
CA TYR A 425 -16.67 -8.42 16.13
C TYR A 425 -16.65 -8.14 14.63
N ILE A 426 -17.72 -7.52 14.11
CA ILE A 426 -17.95 -7.38 12.68
C ILE A 426 -17.92 -5.90 12.30
N ASN A 427 -16.99 -5.58 11.41
CA ASN A 427 -16.87 -4.34 10.68
C ASN A 427 -16.41 -4.65 9.25
N SER A 428 -17.33 -5.20 8.44
CA SER A 428 -17.03 -5.67 7.10
C SER A 428 -18.14 -5.33 6.11
N THR A 429 -17.72 -5.01 4.89
CA THR A 429 -18.59 -4.75 3.75
C THR A 429 -19.07 -6.04 3.06
N GLY A 430 -18.71 -7.21 3.62
CA GLY A 430 -19.00 -8.52 3.05
C GLY A 430 -18.11 -8.81 1.85
N THR A 431 -18.68 -9.37 0.78
CA THR A 431 -17.94 -9.76 -0.45
C THR A 431 -17.79 -8.62 -1.46
N THR A 432 -18.31 -7.44 -1.14
CA THR A 432 -18.25 -6.23 -1.97
C THR A 432 -17.47 -5.13 -1.26
N ARG A 433 -16.71 -4.32 -2.00
CA ARG A 433 -16.08 -3.09 -1.49
C ARG A 433 -17.06 -1.91 -1.52
N ASP A 434 -16.67 -0.80 -0.88
CA ASP A 434 -17.44 0.46 -0.84
C ASP A 434 -17.68 1.09 -2.23
N ASP A 435 -16.81 0.79 -3.21
CA ASP A 435 -16.96 1.18 -4.61
C ASP A 435 -18.00 0.35 -5.37
N GLY A 436 -18.53 -0.71 -4.75
CA GLY A 436 -19.50 -1.64 -5.33
C GLY A 436 -18.89 -2.75 -6.19
N GLU A 437 -17.55 -2.88 -6.23
CA GLU A 437 -16.87 -4.01 -6.87
C GLU A 437 -16.93 -5.25 -5.97
N SER A 438 -17.11 -6.41 -6.60
CA SER A 438 -17.05 -7.70 -5.89
C SER A 438 -15.59 -8.11 -5.72
N VAL A 439 -15.18 -8.40 -4.48
CA VAL A 439 -13.80 -8.76 -4.13
C VAL A 439 -13.65 -10.19 -3.64
N GLY A 440 -14.76 -10.83 -3.29
CA GLY A 440 -14.83 -12.24 -2.95
C GLY A 440 -16.07 -12.87 -3.54
N MET A 441 -16.09 -14.19 -3.55
CA MET A 441 -17.26 -14.96 -3.96
C MET A 441 -18.21 -15.09 -2.76
N GLU A 442 -19.50 -15.32 -3.00
CA GLU A 442 -20.50 -15.51 -1.94
C GLU A 442 -20.16 -16.69 -1.03
N THR A 443 -19.45 -17.68 -1.57
CA THR A 443 -18.93 -18.85 -0.86
C THR A 443 -18.06 -18.49 0.35
N GLU A 444 -17.38 -17.33 0.33
CA GLU A 444 -16.56 -16.86 1.46
C GLU A 444 -17.42 -16.63 2.71
N GLY A 445 -18.59 -16.00 2.53
CA GLY A 445 -19.54 -15.79 3.62
C GLY A 445 -20.17 -17.08 4.12
N PHE A 446 -20.52 -17.98 3.19
CA PHE A 446 -21.11 -19.27 3.53
C PHE A 446 -20.14 -20.18 4.28
N ALA A 447 -18.85 -20.18 3.92
CA ALA A 447 -17.84 -20.98 4.61
C ALA A 447 -17.69 -20.57 6.09
N ILE A 448 -17.64 -19.26 6.38
CA ILE A 448 -17.60 -18.77 7.76
C ILE A 448 -18.90 -19.11 8.49
N TYR A 449 -20.04 -18.95 7.82
CA TYR A 449 -21.35 -19.28 8.39
C TYR A 449 -21.44 -20.77 8.78
N ASP A 450 -21.05 -21.68 7.90
CA ASP A 450 -21.08 -23.11 8.18
C ASP A 450 -20.11 -23.48 9.30
N ALA A 451 -18.92 -22.86 9.32
CA ALA A 451 -18.00 -22.99 10.45
C ALA A 451 -18.67 -22.54 11.75
N MET A 452 -19.31 -21.36 11.78
CA MET A 452 -20.03 -20.88 12.96
C MET A 452 -21.11 -21.86 13.44
N MET A 453 -21.85 -22.49 12.52
CA MET A 453 -22.90 -23.47 12.86
C MET A 453 -22.36 -24.83 13.28
N GLN A 454 -21.15 -25.20 12.83
CA GLN A 454 -20.52 -26.48 13.16
C GLN A 454 -19.88 -26.48 14.56
N LEU A 455 -19.46 -25.32 15.05
CA LEU A 455 -18.74 -25.23 16.32
C LEU A 455 -19.67 -25.48 17.51
N LYS A 456 -19.10 -26.09 18.56
CA LYS A 456 -19.82 -26.34 19.83
C LYS A 456 -19.94 -25.08 20.68
N ASN A 457 -19.07 -24.11 20.47
CA ASN A 457 -19.02 -22.87 21.21
C ASN A 457 -20.24 -21.99 20.93
N GLU A 458 -20.69 -21.26 21.95
CA GLU A 458 -21.67 -20.18 21.75
C GLU A 458 -20.97 -18.97 21.11
N ILE A 459 -21.47 -18.50 19.96
CA ILE A 459 -20.85 -17.36 19.24
C ILE A 459 -21.67 -16.09 19.46
N HIS A 460 -21.05 -15.09 20.05
CA HIS A 460 -21.64 -13.77 20.32
C HIS A 460 -21.17 -12.81 19.22
N THR A 461 -22.10 -12.20 18.51
CA THR A 461 -21.76 -11.31 17.37
C THR A 461 -21.93 -9.86 17.78
N VAL A 462 -21.01 -8.98 17.37
CA VAL A 462 -21.05 -7.55 17.68
C VAL A 462 -20.78 -6.71 16.43
N GLY A 463 -21.80 -6.01 15.92
CA GLY A 463 -21.65 -5.05 14.84
C GLY A 463 -21.05 -3.72 15.34
N VAL A 464 -19.82 -3.41 14.94
CA VAL A 464 -19.07 -2.23 15.42
C VAL A 464 -19.17 -1.04 14.46
N GLY A 465 -19.10 -1.29 13.15
CA GLY A 465 -19.09 -0.26 12.11
C GLY A 465 -20.09 -0.55 11.00
N ALA A 466 -19.72 -1.39 10.05
CA ALA A 466 -20.60 -1.85 8.98
C ALA A 466 -20.72 -3.38 8.98
N ALA A 467 -21.92 -3.91 8.74
CA ALA A 467 -22.16 -5.32 8.49
C ALA A 467 -23.04 -5.45 7.23
N ILE A 468 -22.40 -5.67 6.09
CA ILE A 468 -23.05 -5.58 4.78
C ILE A 468 -23.07 -6.95 4.07
N GLY A 469 -24.20 -7.29 3.44
CA GLY A 469 -24.36 -8.50 2.64
C GLY A 469 -24.10 -9.75 3.47
N HIS A 470 -23.11 -10.54 3.08
CA HIS A 470 -22.69 -11.73 3.81
C HIS A 470 -22.21 -11.42 5.23
N ALA A 471 -21.61 -10.25 5.49
CA ALA A 471 -21.26 -9.86 6.87
C ALA A 471 -22.52 -9.59 7.72
N CYS A 472 -23.62 -9.13 7.11
CA CYS A 472 -24.91 -8.99 7.80
C CYS A 472 -25.51 -10.36 8.14
N LEU A 473 -25.35 -11.36 7.26
CA LEU A 473 -25.72 -12.75 7.57
C LEU A 473 -24.92 -13.26 8.78
N LEU A 474 -23.60 -13.08 8.81
CA LEU A 474 -22.77 -13.50 9.93
C LEU A 474 -23.17 -12.82 11.24
N LEU A 475 -23.53 -11.53 11.19
CA LEU A 475 -24.05 -10.81 12.34
C LEU A 475 -25.35 -11.45 12.87
N ALA A 476 -26.28 -11.77 11.97
CA ALA A 476 -27.56 -12.41 12.30
C ALA A 476 -27.41 -13.85 12.80
N ALA A 477 -26.36 -14.56 12.36
CA ALA A 477 -26.10 -15.97 12.66
C ALA A 477 -25.50 -16.23 14.06
N GLY A 478 -25.23 -15.18 14.85
CA GLY A 478 -24.82 -15.35 16.24
C GLY A 478 -25.89 -16.04 17.10
N ALA A 479 -25.50 -16.53 18.27
CA ALA A 479 -26.41 -17.17 19.21
C ALA A 479 -27.56 -16.23 19.60
N LYS A 480 -28.80 -16.73 19.55
CA LYS A 480 -30.01 -15.94 19.83
C LYS A 480 -29.96 -15.33 21.22
N GLY A 481 -30.21 -14.02 21.32
CA GLY A 481 -30.09 -13.23 22.55
C GLY A 481 -28.68 -12.66 22.80
N LYS A 482 -27.69 -13.03 21.99
CA LYS A 482 -26.27 -12.63 22.05
C LYS A 482 -25.77 -11.95 20.78
N ARG A 483 -26.69 -11.44 19.95
CA ARG A 483 -26.37 -10.65 18.76
C ARG A 483 -26.49 -9.18 19.10
N PHE A 484 -25.39 -8.45 18.95
CA PHE A 484 -25.28 -7.08 19.40
C PHE A 484 -24.85 -6.13 18.29
N MET A 485 -25.15 -4.85 18.45
CA MET A 485 -24.69 -3.79 17.55
C MET A 485 -24.45 -2.50 18.32
N MET A 486 -23.45 -1.72 17.91
CA MET A 486 -23.25 -0.37 18.43
C MET A 486 -24.30 0.59 17.83
N PRO A 487 -24.68 1.68 18.51
CA PRO A 487 -25.77 2.57 18.08
C PRO A 487 -25.62 3.15 16.68
N HIS A 488 -24.38 3.51 16.31
CA HIS A 488 -24.06 4.17 15.05
C HIS A 488 -23.57 3.21 13.96
N ALA A 489 -23.52 1.91 14.26
CA ALA A 489 -23.17 0.91 13.25
C ALA A 489 -24.34 0.76 12.26
N LYS A 490 -24.02 0.27 11.04
CA LYS A 490 -25.00 0.03 9.98
C LYS A 490 -25.00 -1.41 9.53
N ALA A 491 -26.18 -2.01 9.44
CA ALA A 491 -26.39 -3.29 8.81
C ALA A 491 -27.02 -3.06 7.43
N MET A 492 -26.65 -3.87 6.44
CA MET A 492 -27.27 -3.80 5.12
C MET A 492 -27.42 -5.18 4.52
N ILE A 493 -28.62 -5.47 4.02
CA ILE A 493 -28.86 -6.61 3.13
C ILE A 493 -29.04 -6.11 1.69
N GLN A 494 -28.43 -6.81 0.75
CA GLN A 494 -28.52 -6.50 -0.68
C GLN A 494 -28.37 -7.77 -1.51
N GLN A 495 -28.86 -7.75 -2.74
CA GLN A 495 -28.70 -8.86 -3.65
C GLN A 495 -27.22 -9.08 -4.02
N PRO A 496 -26.79 -10.36 -4.11
CA PRO A 496 -25.51 -10.71 -4.71
C PRO A 496 -25.41 -10.13 -6.13
N ARG A 497 -24.20 -9.68 -6.49
CA ARG A 497 -23.95 -9.08 -7.79
C ARG A 497 -23.21 -10.08 -8.65
N ILE A 498 -23.60 -10.20 -9.91
CA ILE A 498 -22.81 -10.95 -10.88
C ILE A 498 -21.48 -10.18 -11.05
N PRO A 499 -20.32 -10.78 -10.71
CA PRO A 499 -19.04 -10.11 -10.85
C PRO A 499 -18.81 -9.71 -12.30
N SER A 500 -18.25 -8.51 -12.51
CA SER A 500 -17.95 -8.00 -13.86
C SER A 500 -16.89 -8.89 -14.50
N SER A 501 -17.38 -9.83 -15.29
CA SER A 501 -16.57 -10.76 -16.06
C SER A 501 -16.39 -10.14 -17.44
N GLY A 502 -15.25 -10.38 -18.10
CA GLY A 502 -14.97 -9.87 -19.45
C GLY A 502 -15.94 -10.39 -20.52
N LEU A 503 -15.50 -10.46 -21.78
CA LEU A 503 -16.29 -11.14 -22.81
C LEU A 503 -16.37 -12.63 -22.47
N MET A 504 -17.60 -13.16 -22.44
CA MET A 504 -17.90 -14.54 -22.10
C MET A 504 -18.79 -15.14 -23.18
N THR A 505 -18.76 -16.46 -23.35
CA THR A 505 -19.74 -17.13 -24.21
C THR A 505 -21.14 -17.03 -23.58
N GLY A 506 -22.20 -17.00 -24.41
CA GLY A 506 -23.58 -16.89 -23.91
C GLY A 506 -23.97 -18.01 -22.93
N SER A 507 -23.43 -19.22 -23.13
CA SER A 507 -23.64 -20.36 -22.23
C SER A 507 -23.00 -20.13 -20.85
N ASP A 508 -21.79 -19.59 -20.79
CA ASP A 508 -21.10 -19.31 -19.52
C ASP A 508 -21.81 -18.21 -18.72
N VAL A 509 -22.35 -17.19 -19.42
CA VAL A 509 -23.18 -16.15 -18.80
C VAL A 509 -24.41 -16.78 -18.14
N LEU A 510 -25.10 -17.70 -18.82
CA LEU A 510 -26.28 -18.37 -18.27
C LEU A 510 -25.94 -19.23 -17.04
N ILE A 511 -24.82 -19.96 -17.07
CA ILE A 511 -24.37 -20.79 -15.95
C ILE A 511 -24.07 -19.91 -14.72
N ARG A 512 -23.32 -18.81 -14.89
CA ARG A 512 -23.02 -17.89 -13.79
C ARG A 512 -24.26 -17.18 -13.25
N ALA A 513 -25.18 -16.77 -14.14
CA ALA A 513 -26.42 -16.16 -13.71
C ALA A 513 -27.25 -17.12 -12.84
N LYS A 514 -27.33 -18.40 -13.23
CA LYS A 514 -28.00 -19.44 -12.42
C LYS A 514 -27.32 -19.62 -11.06
N GLU A 515 -26.01 -19.66 -11.01
CA GLU A 515 -25.25 -19.80 -9.76
C GLU A 515 -25.52 -18.63 -8.80
N VAL A 516 -25.49 -17.39 -9.31
CA VAL A 516 -25.77 -16.20 -8.49
C VAL A 516 -27.22 -16.19 -7.97
N ILE A 517 -28.17 -16.71 -8.73
CA ILE A 517 -29.56 -16.89 -8.26
C ILE A 517 -29.63 -17.93 -7.14
N ILE A 518 -28.95 -19.06 -7.27
CA ILE A 518 -28.88 -20.09 -6.21
C ILE A 518 -28.28 -19.51 -4.93
N ASN A 519 -27.18 -18.75 -5.05
CA ASN A 519 -26.53 -18.10 -3.91
C ASN A 519 -27.45 -17.05 -3.26
N LYS A 520 -28.19 -16.29 -4.07
CA LYS A 520 -29.19 -15.34 -3.58
C LYS A 520 -30.28 -16.07 -2.79
N ASP A 521 -30.88 -17.11 -3.34
CA ASP A 521 -31.98 -17.83 -2.71
C ASP A 521 -31.52 -18.50 -1.40
N THR A 522 -30.29 -19.01 -1.39
CA THR A 522 -29.63 -19.53 -0.18
C THR A 522 -29.46 -18.45 0.88
N LEU A 523 -28.92 -17.27 0.51
CA LEU A 523 -28.75 -16.14 1.43
C LEU A 523 -30.10 -15.68 2.02
N VAL A 524 -31.16 -15.60 1.20
CA VAL A 524 -32.51 -15.26 1.69
C VAL A 524 -33.01 -16.30 2.69
N GLY A 525 -32.86 -17.58 2.39
CA GLY A 525 -33.27 -18.67 3.28
C GLY A 525 -32.56 -18.61 4.63
N LEU A 526 -31.25 -18.35 4.63
CA LEU A 526 -30.46 -18.21 5.85
C LEU A 526 -30.83 -16.95 6.65
N LEU A 527 -31.01 -15.81 5.98
CA LEU A 527 -31.44 -14.58 6.65
C LEU A 527 -32.85 -14.74 7.23
N SER A 528 -33.79 -15.35 6.51
CA SER A 528 -35.13 -15.66 7.01
C SER A 528 -35.07 -16.53 8.27
N LYS A 529 -34.24 -17.58 8.26
CA LYS A 529 -34.03 -18.45 9.43
C LYS A 529 -33.58 -17.68 10.68
N HIS A 530 -32.62 -16.78 10.55
CA HIS A 530 -32.03 -16.08 11.71
C HIS A 530 -32.78 -14.82 12.12
N THR A 531 -33.48 -14.18 11.20
CA THR A 531 -34.27 -12.96 11.48
C THR A 531 -35.72 -13.24 11.87
N GLU A 532 -36.18 -14.48 11.71
CA GLU A 532 -37.58 -14.91 11.96
C GLU A 532 -38.62 -14.23 11.05
N ASN A 533 -38.16 -13.56 10.00
CA ASN A 533 -39.02 -13.02 8.95
C ASN A 533 -39.34 -14.07 7.89
N SER A 534 -40.45 -13.89 7.18
CA SER A 534 -40.78 -14.75 6.03
C SER A 534 -39.78 -14.56 4.88
N VAL A 535 -39.60 -15.60 4.07
CA VAL A 535 -38.72 -15.57 2.87
C VAL A 535 -39.14 -14.45 1.92
N GLU A 536 -40.44 -14.20 1.79
CA GLU A 536 -41.00 -13.13 0.94
C GLU A 536 -40.62 -11.75 1.46
N THR A 537 -40.69 -11.56 2.78
CA THR A 537 -40.33 -10.29 3.44
C THR A 537 -38.85 -9.95 3.22
N VAL A 538 -37.97 -10.94 3.43
CA VAL A 538 -36.54 -10.79 3.20
C VAL A 538 -36.23 -10.58 1.72
N THR A 539 -36.88 -11.33 0.82
CA THR A 539 -36.72 -11.16 -0.64
C THR A 539 -37.12 -9.76 -1.09
N GLN A 540 -38.21 -9.22 -0.53
CA GLN A 540 -38.70 -7.89 -0.85
C GLN A 540 -37.74 -6.80 -0.34
N ALA A 541 -37.25 -6.94 0.90
CA ALA A 541 -36.26 -6.04 1.46
C ALA A 541 -34.96 -6.06 0.63
N MET A 542 -34.53 -7.22 0.16
CA MET A 542 -33.29 -7.40 -0.61
C MET A 542 -33.40 -6.98 -2.09
N ARG A 543 -34.58 -6.55 -2.58
CA ARG A 543 -34.76 -6.05 -3.96
C ARG A 543 -33.83 -4.88 -4.29
N ARG A 544 -33.56 -4.03 -3.30
CA ARG A 544 -32.61 -2.92 -3.34
C ARG A 544 -31.73 -2.98 -2.10
N PRO A 545 -30.62 -2.21 -2.05
CA PRO A 545 -29.85 -2.06 -0.82
C PRO A 545 -30.74 -1.57 0.33
N PHE A 546 -30.94 -2.41 1.35
CA PHE A 546 -31.78 -2.11 2.50
C PHE A 546 -30.90 -1.86 3.72
N TYR A 547 -30.71 -0.58 4.02
CA TYR A 547 -29.93 -0.12 5.17
C TYR A 547 -30.77 -0.15 6.44
N MET A 548 -30.15 -0.61 7.51
CA MET A 548 -30.70 -0.69 8.85
C MET A 548 -29.72 -0.02 9.80
N ASP A 549 -30.22 0.96 10.55
CA ASP A 549 -29.56 1.42 11.77
C ASP A 549 -29.74 0.38 12.89
N SER A 550 -29.13 0.61 14.05
CA SER A 550 -29.17 -0.34 15.17
C SER A 550 -30.59 -0.64 15.66
N THR A 551 -31.49 0.34 15.66
CA THR A 551 -32.91 0.17 16.01
C THR A 551 -33.65 -0.69 15.00
N LYS A 552 -33.54 -0.37 13.71
CA LYS A 552 -34.19 -1.10 12.64
C LYS A 552 -33.61 -2.49 12.45
N ALA A 553 -32.30 -2.67 12.69
CA ALA A 553 -31.66 -3.98 12.69
C ALA A 553 -32.20 -4.88 13.79
N LYS A 554 -32.52 -4.31 14.96
CA LYS A 554 -33.16 -5.02 16.06
C LYS A 554 -34.61 -5.39 15.74
N GLU A 555 -35.38 -4.46 15.19
CA GLU A 555 -36.77 -4.71 14.77
C GLU A 555 -36.86 -5.75 13.65
N PHE A 556 -35.92 -5.69 12.70
CA PHE A 556 -35.82 -6.67 11.61
C PHE A 556 -35.28 -8.02 12.10
N GLY A 557 -34.80 -8.15 13.34
CA GLY A 557 -34.31 -9.42 13.90
C GLY A 557 -32.87 -9.79 13.52
N VAL A 558 -32.08 -8.86 12.95
CA VAL A 558 -30.63 -9.07 12.69
C VAL A 558 -29.85 -9.13 14.00
N ILE A 559 -30.26 -8.34 14.99
CA ILE A 559 -29.63 -8.27 16.31
C ILE A 559 -30.67 -8.34 17.42
N ASP A 560 -30.22 -8.65 18.64
CA ASP A 560 -31.08 -8.73 19.81
C ASP A 560 -30.97 -7.48 20.70
N LYS A 561 -29.76 -6.92 20.82
CA LYS A 561 -29.46 -5.83 21.77
C LYS A 561 -28.52 -4.78 21.17
N ILE A 562 -28.70 -3.53 21.58
CA ILE A 562 -27.80 -2.43 21.22
C ILE A 562 -26.80 -2.27 22.37
N LEU A 563 -25.50 -2.40 22.08
CA LEU A 563 -24.42 -2.31 23.08
C LEU A 563 -23.91 -0.87 23.15
N TRP A 564 -24.21 -0.19 24.27
CA TRP A 564 -23.74 1.17 24.50
C TRP A 564 -23.64 1.49 25.99
N ARG A 565 -22.46 1.85 26.49
CA ARG A 565 -22.29 2.21 27.91
C ARG A 565 -22.74 3.65 28.15
N GLY A 566 -23.69 3.83 29.09
CA GLY A 566 -23.95 5.13 29.74
C GLY A 566 -24.83 6.14 29.00
N GLN A 567 -25.45 5.77 27.89
CA GLN A 567 -26.22 6.69 27.02
C GLN A 567 -27.58 6.09 26.58
N GLU A 568 -28.02 5.01 27.22
CA GLU A 568 -29.37 4.42 27.04
C GLU A 568 -30.47 5.47 27.22
N LYS A 569 -30.30 6.41 28.16
CA LYS A 569 -31.17 7.58 28.34
C LYS A 569 -31.15 8.55 27.16
N ILE A 570 -29.97 8.86 26.61
CA ILE A 570 -29.82 9.79 25.47
C ILE A 570 -30.45 9.21 24.19
N MET A 571 -30.41 7.88 24.02
CA MET A 571 -31.10 7.22 22.90
C MET A 571 -32.62 7.15 23.11
N ALA A 572 -33.09 6.99 24.35
CA ALA A 572 -34.52 7.07 24.67
C ALA A 572 -35.08 8.50 24.48
N ASP A 573 -34.25 9.52 24.75
CA ASP A 573 -34.59 10.94 24.55
C ASP A 573 -34.38 11.41 23.10
N ALA A 574 -33.69 10.63 22.27
CA ALA A 574 -33.47 10.95 20.87
C ALA A 574 -34.77 10.75 20.07
N ALA A 575 -35.17 11.78 19.33
CA ALA A 575 -36.34 11.70 18.48
C ALA A 575 -36.17 10.59 17.42
N PRO A 576 -37.23 9.81 17.13
CA PRO A 576 -37.21 8.84 16.04
C PRO A 576 -36.74 9.49 14.73
N PRO A 577 -36.04 8.75 13.84
CA PRO A 577 -35.59 9.28 12.55
C PRO A 577 -36.72 9.96 11.75
N GLU A 578 -37.94 9.45 11.84
CA GLU A 578 -39.13 10.00 11.18
C GLU A 578 -39.52 11.37 11.76
N ALA A 579 -39.34 11.57 13.06
CA ALA A 579 -39.57 12.85 13.72
C ALA A 579 -38.45 13.86 13.41
N TRP A 580 -37.22 13.38 13.25
CA TRP A 580 -36.10 14.19 12.79
C TRP A 580 -36.28 14.65 11.35
N ASP A 581 -36.65 13.75 10.44
CA ASP A 581 -36.94 14.04 9.03
C ASP A 581 -38.12 15.01 8.89
N LYS A 582 -39.17 14.81 9.70
CA LYS A 582 -40.32 15.72 9.76
C LYS A 582 -39.94 17.11 10.27
N ASN A 583 -39.08 17.20 11.29
CA ASN A 583 -38.55 18.47 11.80
C ASN A 583 -37.57 19.13 10.81
N ALA A 584 -36.86 18.34 10.00
CA ALA A 584 -35.98 18.81 8.92
C ALA A 584 -36.75 19.17 7.64
N GLY A 585 -38.09 19.02 7.62
CA GLY A 585 -38.95 19.38 6.49
C GLY A 585 -38.91 18.38 5.33
N ILE A 586 -38.36 17.18 5.54
CA ILE A 586 -38.31 16.12 4.54
C ILE A 586 -39.65 15.37 4.57
N LYS A 587 -40.44 15.49 3.49
CA LYS A 587 -41.68 14.71 3.34
C LYS A 587 -41.35 13.29 2.89
N SER A 588 -41.76 12.28 3.66
CA SER A 588 -41.70 10.88 3.26
C SER A 588 -42.56 10.65 2.00
N LEU A 589 -42.01 9.96 1.01
CA LEU A 589 -42.64 9.72 -0.30
C LEU A 589 -43.82 8.72 -0.27
N ASP A 590 -44.18 8.15 0.88
CA ASP A 590 -45.22 7.12 0.98
C ASP A 590 -46.64 7.66 1.27
N ALA A 591 -46.91 8.91 0.88
CA ALA A 591 -48.26 9.48 0.91
C ALA A 591 -48.56 10.21 -0.41
N MET A 592 -48.66 9.45 -1.50
CA MET A 592 -49.40 9.81 -2.72
C MET A 592 -49.92 8.56 -3.42
#